data_AF-A0A9P6HDB2-F1
#
_entry.id   AF-A0A9P6HDB2-F1
#
_cell.length_a   1.000
_cell.length_b   1.000
_cell.length_c   1.000
_cell.angle_alpha   90.00
_cell.angle_beta   90.00
_cell.angle_gamma   90.00
#
_symmetry.space_group_name_H-M   'P 1'
#
loop_
_entity.id
_entity.type
_entity.pdbx_description
1 polymer ?
#
loop_
_entity_poly.entity_id
_entity_poly.type
_entity_poly.pdbx_seq_one_letter_code
_entity_poly.pdbx_strand_id
1 'polypeptide(L)'
;MVAPTKTRTASTKDSQNKKPKSTSGNIHASAETNTTSRAPTPPEITLIEYGSSKPEKAAYDKEQERIKADIETLQAKVNAVKDKISQGKGDSGKDRKSQLKKELDELRDQQSDGKLNRGKVIEQLKALQEGIQKKIKDLNAHRAKTKFKTVEEVDAHISNLERQVDSGKLKLGDEKRALQEITSTRRLRRTVEGFQAEQAAIDREKEQEEELRAQLDDPETKAISERYEKLKAEFDNLKRESDETAANRDKLFDHRNALQGEIETLWSLKKESQQRYKDANDRYWAKAKEERARRDERMRQQRAAEEQQKKLDLVERLREEASSPAYQIEIQDCQTLVDAFSKGTTSEVPAVTSAAEQKKADLTGVPQLDIRKVEAPADMVVRKKKGEEESYFVAGKGKKSKKGTKANGHNSPALTTPSSSTSHFHIPLPTLTALLSLSIPPPSSKDEIPRVVEDLKTKKAWFEANQELATKEKVAEAETEIKRILKSVRKVTSSDAAPPERDGEVPAAPADPAPELPEWPDDTPVEW
;
A
#
# COMPACT_ATOMS: atom_id res chain seq x y z
N MET A 1 22.56 4.34 69.86
CA MET A 1 22.64 5.80 69.72
C MET A 1 21.30 6.32 69.28
N VAL A 2 20.91 7.43 69.89
CA VAL A 2 19.60 8.10 69.86
C VAL A 2 19.24 8.59 68.45
N ALA A 3 18.02 8.33 67.99
CA ALA A 3 17.36 9.12 66.96
C ALA A 3 15.83 9.09 67.18
N PRO A 4 15.20 10.22 67.56
CA PRO A 4 13.76 10.32 67.69
C PRO A 4 13.09 10.92 66.44
N THR A 5 11.84 10.50 66.27
CA THR A 5 10.77 10.95 65.37
C THR A 5 10.36 12.43 65.52
N LYS A 6 9.88 13.09 64.44
CA LYS A 6 8.54 13.73 64.31
C LYS A 6 8.43 14.80 63.19
N THR A 7 7.54 14.54 62.23
CA THR A 7 6.35 15.30 61.74
C THR A 7 6.28 16.84 61.64
N ARG A 8 5.41 17.28 60.68
CA ARG A 8 4.67 18.56 60.46
C ARG A 8 5.40 19.62 59.62
N THR A 9 4.77 20.41 58.72
CA THR A 9 3.39 20.92 58.61
C THR A 9 3.12 21.49 57.21
N ALA A 10 1.84 21.49 56.80
CA ALA A 10 1.29 22.27 55.68
C ALA A 10 1.10 23.76 56.04
N SER A 11 1.07 24.64 55.02
CA SER A 11 0.28 25.90 55.06
C SER A 11 0.02 26.44 53.66
N THR A 12 -1.25 26.40 53.29
CA THR A 12 -1.93 27.14 52.21
C THR A 12 -1.94 28.64 52.52
N LYS A 13 -1.89 29.51 51.49
CA LYS A 13 -2.52 30.84 51.55
C LYS A 13 -3.04 31.26 50.17
N ASP A 14 -4.34 31.47 50.18
CA ASP A 14 -5.24 31.95 49.13
C ASP A 14 -5.34 33.48 49.21
N SER A 15 -5.53 34.17 48.09
CA SER A 15 -6.14 35.50 48.05
C SER A 15 -6.50 35.92 46.61
N GLN A 16 -7.77 35.77 46.31
CA GLN A 16 -8.53 36.40 45.22
C GLN A 16 -8.59 37.93 45.39
N ASN A 17 -8.68 38.69 44.29
CA ASN A 17 -9.61 39.84 44.20
C ASN A 17 -9.97 40.24 42.76
N LYS A 18 -11.11 40.93 42.66
CA LYS A 18 -12.12 40.95 41.60
C LYS A 18 -11.94 42.02 40.49
N LYS A 19 -12.66 41.77 39.37
CA LYS A 19 -13.03 42.69 38.26
C LYS A 19 -13.81 43.93 38.74
N PRO A 20 -13.98 44.96 37.87
CA PRO A 20 -15.27 45.04 37.15
C PRO A 20 -15.19 45.44 35.66
N LYS A 21 -16.36 45.41 35.02
CA LYS A 21 -16.69 45.42 33.58
C LYS A 21 -17.39 46.74 33.23
N SER A 22 -17.16 47.31 32.04
CA SER A 22 -18.10 48.28 31.41
C SER A 22 -18.06 48.15 29.88
N THR A 23 -19.11 48.65 29.24
CA THR A 23 -19.66 48.23 27.94
C THR A 23 -19.77 49.42 26.97
N SER A 24 -19.65 49.12 25.66
CA SER A 24 -20.22 49.80 24.48
C SER A 24 -19.57 51.07 23.88
N GLY A 25 -19.36 51.02 22.56
CA GLY A 25 -19.19 52.18 21.68
C GLY A 25 -18.59 51.82 20.30
N ASN A 26 -19.45 51.62 19.30
CA ASN A 26 -19.16 51.22 17.91
C ASN A 26 -18.83 52.44 17.02
N ILE A 27 -17.75 52.44 16.23
CA ILE A 27 -17.56 53.28 15.02
C ILE A 27 -16.77 52.51 13.95
N HIS A 28 -17.28 52.57 12.71
CA HIS A 28 -16.79 52.00 11.45
C HIS A 28 -15.36 52.39 11.05
N ALA A 29 -14.63 51.46 10.41
CA ALA A 29 -14.29 51.51 8.97
C ALA A 29 -12.98 50.77 8.60
N SER A 30 -13.04 50.05 7.48
CA SER A 30 -11.95 49.75 6.52
C SER A 30 -10.98 48.59 6.80
N ALA A 31 -11.29 47.47 6.13
CA ALA A 31 -10.40 46.68 5.28
C ALA A 31 -8.92 46.51 5.69
N GLU A 32 -8.54 45.27 6.01
CA GLU A 32 -7.56 44.51 5.19
C GLU A 32 -7.54 43.04 5.64
N THR A 33 -7.57 42.16 4.64
CA THR A 33 -7.68 40.71 4.73
C THR A 33 -6.39 40.11 5.28
N ASN A 34 -6.38 39.66 6.53
CA ASN A 34 -5.33 38.76 7.02
C ASN A 34 -5.83 37.32 6.92
N THR A 35 -5.49 36.66 5.81
CA THR A 35 -5.79 35.26 5.56
C THR A 35 -4.92 34.40 6.46
N THR A 36 -5.58 33.75 7.41
CA THR A 36 -5.05 32.64 8.20
C THR A 36 -4.31 31.65 7.30
N SER A 37 -3.04 31.42 7.63
CA SER A 37 -2.18 30.38 7.07
C SER A 37 -2.83 29.00 7.22
N ARG A 38 -3.55 28.57 6.19
CA ARG A 38 -3.97 27.18 6.02
C ARG A 38 -2.78 26.38 5.51
N ALA A 39 -2.31 25.43 6.32
CA ALA A 39 -1.39 24.39 5.87
C ALA A 39 -1.94 23.74 4.58
N PRO A 40 -1.10 23.36 3.60
CA PRO A 40 -1.57 22.67 2.41
C PRO A 40 -2.13 21.33 2.84
N THR A 41 -3.47 21.22 2.86
CA THR A 41 -4.13 19.93 3.01
C THR A 41 -3.74 19.08 1.80
N PRO A 42 -3.23 17.84 2.01
CA PRO A 42 -2.90 16.95 0.91
C PRO A 42 -4.15 16.78 0.04
N PRO A 43 -4.00 16.63 -1.29
CA PRO A 43 -5.15 16.43 -2.16
C PRO A 43 -5.87 15.17 -1.68
N GLU A 44 -7.11 15.34 -1.23
CA GLU A 44 -8.00 14.24 -0.89
C GLU A 44 -8.34 13.53 -2.22
N ILE A 45 -7.50 12.57 -2.58
CA ILE A 45 -7.73 11.73 -3.75
C ILE A 45 -8.67 10.63 -3.27
N THR A 46 -9.94 10.78 -3.61
CA THR A 46 -10.95 9.76 -3.37
C THR A 46 -10.65 8.56 -4.28
N LEU A 47 -10.28 7.44 -3.68
CA LEU A 47 -10.05 6.20 -4.43
C LEU A 47 -11.37 5.73 -5.04
N ILE A 48 -11.31 5.22 -6.27
CA ILE A 48 -12.48 4.66 -6.95
C ILE A 48 -12.90 3.37 -6.26
N GLU A 49 -14.19 3.26 -5.93
CA GLU A 49 -14.79 2.03 -5.43
C GLU A 49 -15.29 1.17 -6.60
N TYR A 50 -14.81 -0.07 -6.67
CA TYR A 50 -15.19 -1.00 -7.72
C TYR A 50 -16.33 -1.91 -7.24
N GLY A 51 -17.48 -1.84 -7.94
CA GLY A 51 -18.63 -2.72 -7.69
C GLY A 51 -18.42 -4.16 -8.19
N SER A 52 -19.51 -4.93 -8.27
CA SER A 52 -19.48 -6.32 -8.78
C SER A 52 -19.33 -6.42 -10.32
N SER A 53 -19.31 -5.29 -11.02
CA SER A 53 -19.05 -5.23 -12.47
C SER A 53 -17.56 -5.31 -12.75
N LYS A 54 -17.20 -5.55 -14.03
CA LYS A 54 -15.81 -5.55 -14.45
C LYS A 54 -15.18 -4.18 -14.15
N PRO A 55 -14.05 -4.11 -13.43
CA PRO A 55 -13.41 -2.83 -13.10
C PRO A 55 -13.06 -2.04 -14.38
N GLU A 56 -13.44 -0.77 -14.43
CA GLU A 56 -13.13 0.09 -15.57
C GLU A 56 -11.64 0.44 -15.63
N LYS A 57 -10.93 -0.12 -16.61
CA LYS A 57 -9.49 0.11 -16.79
C LYS A 57 -9.16 1.58 -17.08
N ALA A 58 -9.99 2.28 -17.86
CA ALA A 58 -9.74 3.67 -18.23
C ALA A 58 -9.81 4.63 -17.03
N ALA A 59 -10.70 4.36 -16.06
CA ALA A 59 -10.81 5.16 -14.85
C ALA A 59 -9.59 4.95 -13.92
N TYR A 60 -9.15 3.69 -13.77
CA TYR A 60 -7.93 3.33 -13.06
C TYR A 60 -6.68 3.98 -13.68
N ASP A 61 -6.52 3.89 -15.00
CA ASP A 61 -5.35 4.46 -15.69
C ASP A 61 -5.27 5.99 -15.48
N LYS A 62 -6.40 6.70 -15.55
CA LYS A 62 -6.48 8.14 -15.27
C LYS A 62 -6.11 8.49 -13.83
N GLU A 63 -6.58 7.70 -12.85
CA GLU A 63 -6.22 7.89 -11.43
C GLU A 63 -4.71 7.69 -11.21
N GLN A 64 -4.14 6.65 -11.82
CA GLN A 64 -2.72 6.35 -11.74
C GLN A 64 -1.85 7.42 -12.41
N GLU A 65 -2.27 7.95 -13.55
CA GLU A 65 -1.60 9.07 -14.22
C GLU A 65 -1.64 10.35 -13.38
N ARG A 66 -2.78 10.65 -12.75
CA ARG A 66 -2.90 11.79 -11.84
C ARG A 66 -1.96 11.65 -10.64
N ILE A 67 -1.96 10.50 -9.96
CA ILE A 67 -1.07 10.27 -8.81
C ILE A 67 0.41 10.33 -9.23
N LYS A 68 0.77 9.81 -10.42
CA LYS A 68 2.14 9.93 -10.95
C LYS A 68 2.53 11.38 -11.22
N ALA A 69 1.66 12.16 -11.85
CA ALA A 69 1.91 13.58 -12.10
C ALA A 69 2.13 14.35 -10.78
N ASP A 70 1.27 14.11 -9.78
CA ASP A 70 1.41 14.72 -8.46
C ASP A 70 2.76 14.34 -7.80
N ILE A 71 3.18 13.07 -7.86
CA ILE A 71 4.48 12.61 -7.37
C ILE A 71 5.63 13.33 -8.09
N GLU A 72 5.60 13.44 -9.42
CA GLU A 72 6.64 14.14 -10.20
C GLU A 72 6.73 15.62 -9.82
N THR A 73 5.60 16.29 -9.61
CA THR A 73 5.60 17.70 -9.17
C THR A 73 6.23 17.86 -7.77
N LEU A 74 5.94 16.95 -6.84
CA LEU A 74 6.53 16.97 -5.50
C LEU A 74 8.01 16.61 -5.53
N GLN A 75 8.42 15.66 -6.37
CA GLN A 75 9.83 15.31 -6.56
C GLN A 75 10.65 16.49 -7.10
N ALA A 76 10.10 17.25 -8.05
CA ALA A 76 10.73 18.47 -8.54
C ALA A 76 10.91 19.51 -7.41
N LYS A 77 9.90 19.68 -6.54
CA LYS A 77 9.99 20.55 -5.35
C LYS A 77 11.05 20.07 -4.36
N VAL A 78 11.12 18.76 -4.11
CA VAL A 78 12.15 18.16 -3.23
C VAL A 78 13.55 18.40 -3.78
N ASN A 79 13.75 18.24 -5.09
CA ASN A 79 15.05 18.50 -5.73
C ASN A 79 15.42 19.98 -5.61
N ALA A 80 14.49 20.90 -5.86
CA ALA A 80 14.72 22.33 -5.67
C ALA A 80 15.09 22.70 -4.21
N VAL A 81 14.50 22.02 -3.22
CA VAL A 81 14.86 22.22 -1.79
C VAL A 81 16.23 21.61 -1.48
N LYS A 82 16.55 20.43 -2.03
CA LYS A 82 17.89 19.81 -1.91
C LYS A 82 18.98 20.71 -2.49
N ASP A 83 18.73 21.32 -3.64
CA ASP A 83 19.66 22.25 -4.27
C ASP A 83 19.91 23.47 -3.37
N LYS A 84 18.85 24.05 -2.79
CA LYS A 84 18.97 25.14 -1.80
C LYS A 84 19.77 24.73 -0.57
N ILE A 85 19.58 23.51 -0.06
CA ILE A 85 20.36 22.99 1.07
C ILE A 85 21.84 22.83 0.69
N SER A 86 22.12 22.34 -0.52
CA SER A 86 23.50 22.16 -0.99
C SER A 86 24.23 23.49 -1.18
N GLN A 87 23.55 24.53 -1.68
CA GLN A 87 24.09 25.87 -1.85
C GLN A 87 24.41 26.56 -0.51
N GLY A 88 23.68 26.24 0.56
CA GLY A 88 23.92 26.81 1.89
C GLY A 88 25.11 26.23 2.66
N LYS A 89 25.84 25.25 2.09
CA LYS A 89 26.92 24.51 2.77
C LYS A 89 28.30 25.18 2.58
N GLY A 90 28.39 26.49 2.76
CA GLY A 90 29.66 27.24 2.74
C GLY A 90 30.35 27.23 4.10
N ASP A 91 31.61 26.74 4.17
CA ASP A 91 32.40 26.57 5.40
C ASP A 91 33.16 27.85 5.84
N SER A 92 33.05 28.94 5.08
CA SER A 92 33.87 30.14 5.23
C SER A 92 33.72 30.87 6.58
N GLY A 93 32.59 30.71 7.27
CA GLY A 93 32.38 31.31 8.58
C GLY A 93 33.03 30.53 9.74
N LYS A 94 33.27 29.23 9.58
CA LYS A 94 33.71 28.37 10.69
C LYS A 94 35.16 28.64 11.08
N ASP A 95 36.03 28.82 10.10
CA ASP A 95 37.44 29.12 10.32
C ASP A 95 37.62 30.47 11.00
N ARG A 96 36.90 31.51 10.55
CA ARG A 96 36.97 32.85 11.15
C ARG A 96 36.50 32.87 12.61
N LYS A 97 35.43 32.12 12.94
CA LYS A 97 35.00 31.95 14.35
C LYS A 97 36.07 31.30 15.20
N SER A 98 36.72 30.27 14.67
CA SER A 98 37.76 29.56 15.41
C SER A 98 38.98 30.45 15.68
N GLN A 99 39.34 31.30 14.72
CA GLN A 99 40.39 32.31 14.88
C GLN A 99 40.00 33.37 15.92
N LEU A 100 38.83 34.01 15.78
CA LEU A 100 38.34 35.00 16.74
C LEU A 100 38.22 34.44 18.16
N LYS A 101 37.84 33.17 18.30
CA LYS A 101 37.79 32.51 19.61
C LYS A 101 39.18 32.37 20.22
N LYS A 102 40.18 31.96 19.44
CA LYS A 102 41.58 31.89 19.92
C LYS A 102 42.09 33.26 20.33
N GLU A 103 41.86 34.29 19.49
CA GLU A 103 42.26 35.67 19.81
C GLU A 103 41.55 36.21 21.06
N LEU A 104 40.26 35.87 21.27
CA LEU A 104 39.53 36.23 22.50
C LEU A 104 40.05 35.49 23.73
N ASP A 105 40.42 34.22 23.60
CA ASP A 105 40.99 33.44 24.71
C ASP A 105 42.38 33.99 25.07
N GLU A 106 43.23 34.32 24.09
CA GLU A 106 44.53 34.99 24.31
C GLU A 106 44.39 36.36 24.99
N LEU A 107 43.46 37.20 24.53
CA LEU A 107 43.21 38.50 25.16
C LEU A 107 42.65 38.35 26.58
N ARG A 108 41.84 37.32 26.83
CA ARG A 108 41.33 37.02 28.16
C ARG A 108 42.45 36.61 29.11
N ASP A 109 43.40 35.82 28.64
CA ASP A 109 44.57 35.41 29.42
C ASP A 109 45.45 36.64 29.72
N GLN A 110 45.73 37.49 28.73
CA GLN A 110 46.45 38.76 28.92
C GLN A 110 45.74 39.69 29.93
N GLN A 111 44.41 39.80 29.86
CA GLN A 111 43.64 40.56 30.85
C GLN A 111 43.72 39.95 32.24
N SER A 112 43.77 38.62 32.36
CA SER A 112 43.89 37.93 33.65
C SER A 112 45.27 38.14 34.27
N ASP A 113 46.33 38.06 33.48
CA ASP A 113 47.71 38.31 33.89
C ASP A 113 47.90 39.79 34.28
N GLY A 114 47.37 40.71 33.48
CA GLY A 114 47.35 42.14 33.79
C GLY A 114 46.63 42.44 35.12
N LYS A 115 45.49 41.78 35.38
CA LYS A 115 44.77 41.91 36.66
C LYS A 115 45.55 41.35 37.84
N LEU A 116 46.22 40.20 37.69
CA LEU A 116 47.07 39.62 38.74
C LEU A 116 48.26 40.52 39.07
N ASN A 117 48.93 41.07 38.06
CA ASN A 117 50.04 42.00 38.23
C ASN A 117 49.59 43.31 38.86
N ARG A 118 48.48 43.90 38.38
CA ARG A 118 47.85 45.09 38.98
C ARG A 118 47.47 44.85 40.44
N GLY A 119 46.94 43.66 40.77
CA GLY A 119 46.63 43.25 42.14
C GLY A 119 47.86 43.28 43.06
N LYS A 120 48.97 42.68 42.62
CA LYS A 120 50.26 42.69 43.36
C LYS A 120 50.79 44.11 43.57
N VAL A 121 50.75 44.95 42.53
CA VAL A 121 51.18 46.36 42.63
C VAL A 121 50.30 47.14 43.61
N ILE A 122 48.97 46.93 43.60
CA ILE A 122 48.06 47.55 44.57
C ILE A 122 48.35 47.08 46.00
N GLU A 123 48.66 45.81 46.21
CA GLU A 123 49.05 45.29 47.52
C GLU A 123 50.36 45.90 48.02
N GLN A 124 51.37 46.02 47.16
CA GLN A 124 52.64 46.70 47.47
C GLN A 124 52.42 48.19 47.75
N LEU A 125 51.57 48.86 46.97
CA LEU A 125 51.20 50.26 47.17
C LEU A 125 50.57 50.48 48.54
N LYS A 126 49.61 49.61 48.94
CA LYS A 126 48.98 49.67 50.25
C LYS A 126 50.00 49.46 51.38
N ALA A 127 50.89 48.47 51.23
CA ALA A 127 51.93 48.21 52.21
C ALA A 127 52.89 49.40 52.39
N LEU A 128 53.31 50.05 51.29
CA LEU A 128 54.13 51.26 51.33
C LEU A 128 53.37 52.44 51.94
N GLN A 129 52.11 52.67 51.55
CA GLN A 129 51.29 53.73 52.14
C GLN A 129 51.11 53.56 53.64
N GLU A 130 50.82 52.35 54.11
CA GLU A 130 50.72 52.04 55.53
C GLU A 130 52.07 52.22 56.25
N GLY A 131 53.18 51.82 55.61
CA GLY A 131 54.55 52.02 56.11
C GLY A 131 54.92 53.50 56.26
N ILE A 132 54.70 54.29 55.20
CA ILE A 132 54.91 55.73 55.16
C ILE A 132 54.06 56.41 56.23
N GLN A 133 52.77 56.07 56.35
CA GLN A 133 51.90 56.63 57.38
C GLN A 133 52.38 56.31 58.80
N LYS A 134 52.86 55.09 59.05
CA LYS A 134 53.45 54.71 60.35
C LYS A 134 54.70 55.54 60.64
N LYS A 135 55.65 55.62 59.71
CA LYS A 135 56.87 56.41 59.87
C LYS A 135 56.60 57.90 60.05
N ILE A 136 55.65 58.47 59.33
CA ILE A 136 55.24 59.87 59.52
C ILE A 136 54.66 60.08 60.92
N LYS A 137 53.81 59.17 61.41
CA LYS A 137 53.25 59.24 62.77
C LYS A 137 54.36 59.13 63.83
N ASP A 138 55.27 58.19 63.67
CA ASP A 138 56.39 57.97 64.60
C ASP A 138 57.33 59.18 64.60
N LEU A 139 57.73 59.68 63.43
CA LEU A 139 58.57 60.87 63.28
C LEU A 139 57.90 62.10 63.89
N ASN A 140 56.60 62.30 63.70
CA ASN A 140 55.85 63.38 64.34
C ASN A 140 55.78 63.22 65.87
N ALA A 141 55.61 61.99 66.38
CA ALA A 141 55.64 61.71 67.81
C ALA A 141 57.03 61.97 68.42
N HIS A 142 58.09 61.62 67.71
CA HIS A 142 59.46 61.92 68.10
C HIS A 142 59.76 63.42 68.09
N ARG A 143 59.34 64.14 67.03
CA ARG A 143 59.44 65.61 66.94
C ARG A 143 58.65 66.31 68.05
N ALA A 144 57.50 65.79 68.45
CA ALA A 144 56.70 66.35 69.54
C ALA A 144 57.35 66.16 70.92
N LYS A 145 58.17 65.12 71.10
CA LYS A 145 58.88 64.82 72.36
C LYS A 145 60.17 65.62 72.53
N THR A 146 60.80 66.05 71.42
CA THR A 146 62.02 66.87 71.44
C THR A 146 61.69 68.36 71.51
N LYS A 147 62.42 69.12 72.36
CA LYS A 147 62.23 70.57 72.52
C LYS A 147 62.77 71.40 71.33
N PHE A 148 63.62 70.81 70.50
CA PHE A 148 64.28 71.47 69.37
C PHE A 148 63.91 70.73 68.08
N LYS A 149 63.64 71.47 67.00
CA LYS A 149 63.11 70.91 65.74
C LYS A 149 64.19 70.70 64.69
N THR A 150 65.23 71.53 64.69
CA THR A 150 66.33 71.46 63.73
C THR A 150 67.68 71.29 64.43
N VAL A 151 68.66 70.73 63.73
CA VAL A 151 70.03 70.57 64.25
C VAL A 151 70.66 71.95 64.51
N GLU A 152 70.33 72.94 63.68
CA GLU A 152 70.79 74.33 63.82
C GLU A 152 70.29 74.99 65.12
N GLU A 153 69.03 74.75 65.50
CA GLU A 153 68.48 75.22 66.77
C GLU A 153 69.19 74.60 67.98
N VAL A 154 69.53 73.32 67.89
CA VAL A 154 70.27 72.60 68.94
C VAL A 154 71.69 73.15 69.09
N ASP A 155 72.39 73.37 67.98
CA ASP A 155 73.77 73.88 67.97
C ASP A 155 73.84 75.34 68.44
N ALA A 156 72.86 76.18 68.08
CA ALA A 156 72.73 77.53 68.59
C ALA A 156 72.50 77.56 70.12
N HIS A 157 71.69 76.64 70.65
CA HIS A 157 71.43 76.54 72.08
C HIS A 157 72.65 76.04 72.87
N ILE A 158 73.38 75.05 72.34
CA ILE A 158 74.65 74.58 72.90
C ILE A 158 75.65 75.73 72.96
N SER A 159 75.84 76.46 71.85
CA SER A 159 76.77 77.59 71.79
C SER A 159 76.41 78.70 72.79
N ASN A 160 75.11 78.97 72.99
CA ASN A 160 74.67 79.93 74.00
C ASN A 160 74.96 79.48 75.44
N LEU A 161 74.73 78.20 75.76
CA LEU A 161 75.05 77.65 77.09
C LEU A 161 76.56 77.60 77.34
N GLU A 162 77.36 77.25 76.34
CA GLU A 162 78.83 77.27 76.42
C GLU A 162 79.33 78.70 76.69
N ARG A 163 78.83 79.70 75.95
CA ARG A 163 79.17 81.11 76.21
C ARG A 163 78.79 81.57 77.61
N GLN A 164 77.67 81.09 78.16
CA GLN A 164 77.24 81.43 79.51
C GLN A 164 78.15 80.81 80.59
N VAL A 165 78.60 79.58 80.39
CA VAL A 165 79.58 78.91 81.26
C VAL A 165 80.95 79.61 81.16
N ASP A 166 81.44 79.85 79.95
CA ASP A 166 82.74 80.50 79.70
C ASP A 166 82.80 81.94 80.24
N SER A 167 81.66 82.63 80.31
CA SER A 167 81.59 83.99 80.85
C SER A 167 81.86 84.07 82.37
N GLY A 168 81.86 82.94 83.08
CA GLY A 168 82.19 82.85 84.50
C GLY A 168 81.23 83.58 85.45
N LYS A 169 80.08 84.08 84.95
CA LYS A 169 79.10 84.86 85.73
C LYS A 169 78.07 84.00 86.48
N LEU A 170 78.09 82.68 86.30
CA LEU A 170 77.13 81.75 86.90
C LEU A 170 77.60 81.29 88.29
N LYS A 171 76.63 80.99 89.17
CA LYS A 171 76.92 80.33 90.45
C LYS A 171 77.28 78.86 90.17
N LEU A 172 78.16 78.26 90.97
CA LEU A 172 78.61 76.85 90.82
C LEU A 172 77.45 75.83 90.63
N GLY A 173 76.30 76.06 91.27
CA GLY A 173 75.12 75.20 91.08
C GLY A 173 74.45 75.34 89.72
N ASP A 174 74.43 76.56 89.16
CA ASP A 174 73.85 76.86 87.85
C ASP A 174 74.82 76.49 86.72
N GLU A 175 76.13 76.60 86.93
CA GLU A 175 77.17 76.11 86.01
C GLU A 175 77.09 74.58 85.86
N LYS A 176 76.97 73.85 86.97
CA LYS A 176 76.75 72.39 86.95
C LYS A 176 75.47 72.02 86.21
N ARG A 177 74.39 72.79 86.37
CA ARG A 177 73.14 72.60 85.62
C ARG A 177 73.30 72.90 84.13
N ALA A 178 74.00 73.98 83.76
CA ALA A 178 74.28 74.33 82.37
C ALA A 178 75.16 73.26 81.69
N LEU A 179 76.15 72.69 82.39
CA LEU A 179 76.96 71.57 81.88
C LEU A 179 76.13 70.29 81.72
N GLN A 180 75.22 70.00 82.66
CA GLN A 180 74.25 68.90 82.51
C GLN A 180 73.29 69.14 81.34
N GLU A 181 72.88 70.39 81.13
CA GLU A 181 72.01 70.77 80.03
C GLU A 181 72.75 70.64 78.69
N ILE A 182 74.00 71.13 78.55
CA ILE A 182 74.85 70.94 77.36
C ILE A 182 75.01 69.46 77.01
N THR A 183 75.30 68.62 78.00
CA THR A 183 75.44 67.17 77.75
C THR A 183 74.10 66.52 77.36
N SER A 184 72.97 66.97 77.93
CA SER A 184 71.64 66.52 77.52
C SER A 184 71.26 66.99 76.11
N THR A 185 71.60 68.23 75.75
CA THR A 185 71.33 68.85 74.45
C THR A 185 72.19 68.24 73.36
N ARG A 186 73.46 67.90 73.63
CA ARG A 186 74.30 67.13 72.71
C ARG A 186 73.75 65.72 72.44
N ARG A 187 73.10 65.07 73.41
CA ARG A 187 72.39 63.80 73.19
C ARG A 187 71.14 63.98 72.34
N LEU A 188 70.41 65.09 72.53
CA LEU A 188 69.28 65.47 71.69
C LEU A 188 69.69 65.77 70.25
N ARG A 189 70.86 66.40 70.02
CA ARG A 189 71.42 66.66 68.68
C ARG A 189 71.47 65.39 67.83
N ARG A 190 72.04 64.31 68.38
CA ARG A 190 72.11 63.01 67.70
C ARG A 190 70.73 62.41 67.41
N THR A 191 69.73 62.72 68.24
CA THR A 191 68.34 62.31 68.02
C THR A 191 67.71 63.11 66.88
N VAL A 192 67.97 64.42 66.81
CA VAL A 192 67.45 65.32 65.76
C VAL A 192 68.11 65.06 64.40
N GLU A 193 69.40 64.70 64.35
CA GLU A 193 70.07 64.20 63.14
C GLU A 193 69.38 62.93 62.61
N GLY A 194 68.89 62.06 63.50
CA GLY A 194 68.08 60.89 63.13
C GLY A 194 66.79 61.25 62.39
N PHE A 195 66.16 62.39 62.69
CA PHE A 195 64.94 62.83 62.01
C PHE A 195 65.16 63.20 60.54
N GLN A 196 66.34 63.70 60.18
CA GLN A 196 66.68 63.96 58.78
C GLN A 196 66.84 62.64 58.00
N ALA A 197 67.45 61.63 58.62
CA ALA A 197 67.58 60.31 58.02
C ALA A 197 66.20 59.62 57.86
N GLU A 198 65.32 59.73 58.86
CA GLU A 198 63.94 59.22 58.79
C GLU A 198 63.10 59.95 57.74
N GLN A 199 63.22 61.28 57.64
CA GLN A 199 62.55 62.07 56.61
C GLN A 199 63.01 61.67 55.20
N ALA A 200 64.32 61.53 54.99
CA ALA A 200 64.87 61.06 53.72
C ALA A 200 64.43 59.61 53.38
N ALA A 201 64.19 58.76 54.39
CA ALA A 201 63.63 57.43 54.16
C ALA A 201 62.15 57.49 53.74
N ILE A 202 61.34 58.37 54.34
CA ILE A 202 59.94 58.61 53.95
C ILE A 202 59.86 59.15 52.52
N ASP A 203 60.72 60.10 52.16
CA ASP A 203 60.69 60.72 50.83
C ASP A 203 61.08 59.70 49.74
N ARG A 204 62.06 58.83 49.99
CA ARG A 204 62.36 57.68 49.11
C ARG A 204 61.19 56.71 48.97
N GLU A 205 60.48 56.41 50.05
CA GLU A 205 59.31 55.52 49.98
C GLU A 205 58.13 56.17 49.25
N LYS A 206 57.97 57.50 49.34
CA LYS A 206 56.99 58.24 48.54
C LYS A 206 57.34 58.24 47.06
N GLU A 207 58.61 58.41 46.71
CA GLU A 207 59.08 58.27 45.32
C GLU A 207 58.75 56.87 44.78
N GLN A 208 58.99 55.82 45.57
CA GLN A 208 58.60 54.45 45.22
C GLN A 208 57.08 54.27 45.11
N GLU A 209 56.28 54.93 45.96
CA GLU A 209 54.82 54.92 45.87
C GLU A 209 54.36 55.57 44.54
N GLU A 210 54.92 56.71 44.16
CA GLU A 210 54.59 57.39 42.92
C GLU A 210 54.98 56.57 41.68
N GLU A 211 56.13 55.90 41.71
CA GLU A 211 56.56 54.99 40.64
C GLU A 211 55.57 53.81 40.48
N LEU A 212 55.15 53.18 41.58
CA LEU A 212 54.17 52.10 41.55
C LEU A 212 52.77 52.60 41.14
N ARG A 213 52.39 53.84 41.49
CA ARG A 213 51.15 54.46 40.98
C ARG A 213 51.20 54.66 39.48
N ALA A 214 52.34 55.13 38.95
CA ALA A 214 52.51 55.33 37.51
C ALA A 214 52.40 54.01 36.73
N GLN A 215 52.91 52.90 37.27
CA GLN A 215 52.76 51.55 36.68
C GLN A 215 51.30 51.07 36.62
N LEU A 216 50.40 51.66 37.42
CA LEU A 216 48.99 51.26 37.47
C LEU A 216 48.13 51.91 36.37
N ASP A 217 48.59 53.02 35.80
CA ASP A 217 47.89 53.79 34.77
C ASP A 217 48.38 53.42 33.35
N ASP A 218 48.39 52.11 33.08
CA ASP A 218 48.91 51.58 31.82
C ASP A 218 47.85 51.68 30.69
N PRO A 219 48.07 52.50 29.63
CA PRO A 219 47.14 52.64 28.51
C PRO A 219 47.00 51.34 27.71
N GLU A 220 47.99 50.43 27.79
CA GLU A 220 47.93 49.14 27.10
C GLU A 220 46.78 48.27 27.61
N THR A 221 46.51 48.29 28.92
CA THR A 221 45.40 47.52 29.52
C THR A 221 44.03 48.01 29.04
N LYS A 222 43.87 49.32 28.81
CA LYS A 222 42.66 49.91 28.23
C LYS A 222 42.52 49.52 26.76
N ALA A 223 43.61 49.58 26.00
CA ALA A 223 43.63 49.16 24.59
C ALA A 223 43.30 47.66 24.43
N ILE A 224 43.80 46.79 25.31
CA ILE A 224 43.47 45.36 25.34
C ILE A 224 41.98 45.15 25.64
N SER A 225 41.42 45.92 26.57
CA SER A 225 39.99 45.85 26.93
C SER A 225 39.10 46.27 25.75
N GLU A 226 39.42 47.37 25.07
CA GLU A 226 38.70 47.82 23.89
C GLU A 226 38.81 46.83 22.71
N ARG A 227 39.99 46.22 22.50
CA ARG A 227 40.17 45.18 21.48
C ARG A 227 39.33 43.95 21.79
N TYR A 228 39.30 43.54 23.06
CA TYR A 228 38.47 42.42 23.50
C TYR A 228 36.99 42.67 23.25
N GLU A 229 36.48 43.86 23.61
CA GLU A 229 35.08 44.22 23.37
C GLU A 229 34.73 44.24 21.87
N LYS A 230 35.61 44.77 21.02
CA LYS A 230 35.44 44.77 19.56
C LYS A 230 35.41 43.35 18.98
N LEU A 231 36.40 42.51 19.31
CA LEU A 231 36.45 41.12 18.85
C LEU A 231 35.27 40.30 19.37
N LYS A 232 34.81 40.57 20.60
CA LYS A 232 33.65 39.92 21.17
C LYS A 232 32.38 40.29 20.41
N ALA A 233 32.19 41.56 20.10
CA ALA A 233 31.06 42.02 19.29
C ALA A 233 31.07 41.38 17.89
N GLU A 234 32.24 41.29 17.24
CA GLU A 234 32.39 40.57 15.96
C GLU A 234 32.05 39.09 16.09
N PHE A 235 32.55 38.43 17.13
CA PHE A 235 32.27 37.01 17.38
C PHE A 235 30.78 36.75 17.63
N ASP A 236 30.12 37.59 18.43
CA ASP A 236 28.70 37.48 18.74
C ASP A 236 27.84 37.73 17.49
N ASN A 237 28.23 38.67 16.62
CA ASN A 237 27.58 38.89 15.33
C ASN A 237 27.70 37.66 14.41
N LEU A 238 28.91 37.11 14.25
CA LEU A 238 29.13 35.90 13.45
C LEU A 238 28.40 34.68 14.03
N LYS A 239 28.24 34.64 15.36
CA LYS A 239 27.43 33.63 16.04
C LYS A 239 25.96 33.77 15.65
N ARG A 240 25.38 34.97 15.77
CA ARG A 240 23.98 35.24 15.38
C ARG A 240 23.71 34.89 13.92
N GLU A 241 24.57 35.29 12.99
CA GLU A 241 24.43 34.97 11.56
C GLU A 241 24.46 33.46 11.30
N SER A 242 25.29 32.73 12.03
CA SER A 242 25.34 31.27 11.93
C SER A 242 24.14 30.58 12.54
N ASP A 243 23.59 31.11 13.63
CA ASP A 243 22.39 30.58 14.25
C ASP A 243 21.17 30.84 13.33
N GLU A 244 21.12 31.98 12.66
CA GLU A 244 20.10 32.30 11.64
C GLU A 244 20.21 31.41 10.40
N THR A 245 21.43 31.20 9.88
CA THR A 245 21.65 30.27 8.75
C THR A 245 21.35 28.83 9.13
N ALA A 246 21.71 28.39 10.34
CA ALA A 246 21.35 27.08 10.87
C ALA A 246 19.82 26.91 10.98
N ALA A 247 19.12 27.88 11.57
CA ALA A 247 17.65 27.85 11.66
C ALA A 247 16.98 27.84 10.29
N ASN A 248 17.50 28.59 9.31
CA ASN A 248 17.00 28.56 7.93
C ASN A 248 17.26 27.21 7.26
N ARG A 249 18.42 26.60 7.50
CA ARG A 249 18.76 25.26 6.99
C ARG A 249 17.87 24.19 7.61
N ASP A 250 17.59 24.27 8.90
CA ASP A 250 16.72 23.32 9.59
C ASP A 250 15.27 23.42 9.06
N LYS A 251 14.76 24.64 8.83
CA LYS A 251 13.47 24.84 8.12
C LYS A 251 13.46 24.21 6.72
N LEU A 252 14.56 24.30 5.96
CA LEU A 252 14.66 23.64 4.65
C LEU A 252 14.64 22.11 4.77
N PHE A 253 15.28 21.55 5.80
CA PHE A 253 15.23 20.12 6.08
C PHE A 253 13.83 19.66 6.48
N ASP A 254 13.13 20.43 7.31
CA ASP A 254 11.74 20.14 7.69
C ASP A 254 10.82 20.19 6.47
N HIS A 255 10.97 21.21 5.61
CA HIS A 255 10.20 21.31 4.37
C HIS A 255 10.49 20.15 3.41
N ARG A 256 11.77 19.72 3.28
CA ARG A 256 12.12 18.52 2.52
C ARG A 256 11.46 17.27 3.11
N ASN A 257 11.51 17.10 4.43
CA ASN A 257 10.92 15.94 5.11
C ASN A 257 9.40 15.91 4.94
N ALA A 258 8.74 17.07 5.04
CA ALA A 258 7.30 17.19 4.80
C ALA A 258 6.93 16.79 3.36
N LEU A 259 7.63 17.32 2.35
CA LEU A 259 7.42 16.95 0.95
C LEU A 259 7.71 15.46 0.69
N GLN A 260 8.75 14.91 1.33
CA GLN A 260 9.06 13.48 1.22
C GLN A 260 7.95 12.62 1.83
N GLY A 261 7.37 13.05 2.96
CA GLY A 261 6.21 12.42 3.57
C GLY A 261 4.97 12.45 2.65
N GLU A 262 4.69 13.59 2.00
CA GLU A 262 3.62 13.69 0.99
C GLU A 262 3.86 12.76 -0.21
N ILE A 263 5.10 12.61 -0.66
CA ILE A 263 5.44 11.65 -1.73
C ILE A 263 5.17 10.21 -1.26
N GLU A 264 5.53 9.88 -0.02
CA GLU A 264 5.31 8.54 0.53
C GLU A 264 3.82 8.21 0.68
N THR A 265 2.98 9.17 1.09
CA THR A 265 1.52 8.98 1.14
C THR A 265 0.92 8.82 -0.26
N LEU A 266 1.41 9.53 -1.28
CA LEU A 266 0.98 9.30 -2.67
C LEU A 266 1.42 7.94 -3.20
N TRP A 267 2.61 7.45 -2.83
CA TRP A 267 3.05 6.10 -3.18
C TRP A 267 2.22 5.01 -2.49
N SER A 268 1.87 5.18 -1.21
CA SER A 268 0.97 4.25 -0.52
C SER A 268 -0.41 4.25 -1.17
N LEU A 269 -0.95 5.43 -1.50
CA LEU A 269 -2.22 5.57 -2.20
C LEU A 269 -2.20 4.89 -3.58
N LYS A 270 -1.13 5.10 -4.35
CA LYS A 270 -0.94 4.46 -5.66
C LYS A 270 -0.97 2.93 -5.54
N LYS A 271 -0.28 2.38 -4.54
CA LYS A 271 -0.23 0.95 -4.27
C LYS A 271 -1.59 0.42 -3.82
N GLU A 272 -2.30 1.17 -2.97
CA GLU A 272 -3.64 0.82 -2.52
C GLU A 272 -4.64 0.81 -3.69
N SER A 273 -4.66 1.84 -4.52
CA SER A 273 -5.46 1.91 -5.75
C SER A 273 -5.17 0.72 -6.69
N GLN A 274 -3.89 0.37 -6.88
CA GLN A 274 -3.49 -0.80 -7.64
C GLN A 274 -4.01 -2.11 -7.02
N GLN A 275 -3.92 -2.25 -5.70
CA GLN A 275 -4.40 -3.45 -5.00
C GLN A 275 -5.92 -3.56 -5.11
N ARG A 276 -6.66 -2.46 -4.90
CA ARG A 276 -8.12 -2.41 -5.04
C ARG A 276 -8.57 -2.80 -6.45
N TYR A 277 -7.89 -2.31 -7.49
CA TYR A 277 -8.18 -2.69 -8.87
C TYR A 277 -7.94 -4.19 -9.13
N LYS A 278 -6.83 -4.73 -8.63
CA LYS A 278 -6.52 -6.16 -8.74
C LYS A 278 -7.54 -7.02 -8.01
N ASP A 279 -7.85 -6.70 -6.74
CA ASP A 279 -8.81 -7.43 -5.93
C ASP A 279 -10.21 -7.43 -6.58
N ALA A 280 -10.64 -6.29 -7.12
CA ALA A 280 -11.91 -6.19 -7.83
C ALA A 280 -11.92 -7.01 -9.13
N ASN A 281 -10.82 -7.01 -9.88
CA ASN A 281 -10.69 -7.81 -11.09
C ASN A 281 -10.67 -9.31 -10.76
N ASP A 282 -9.95 -9.72 -9.73
CA ASP A 282 -9.86 -11.11 -9.29
C ASP A 282 -11.22 -11.61 -8.78
N ARG A 283 -11.96 -10.78 -8.02
CA ARG A 283 -13.35 -11.07 -7.62
C ARG A 283 -14.28 -11.26 -8.83
N TYR A 284 -14.17 -10.39 -9.84
CA TYR A 284 -14.98 -10.50 -11.05
C TYR A 284 -14.67 -11.80 -11.82
N TRP A 285 -13.39 -12.12 -12.02
CA TRP A 285 -13.00 -13.33 -12.75
C TRP A 285 -13.25 -14.62 -11.96
N ALA A 286 -13.14 -14.60 -10.63
CA ALA A 286 -13.53 -15.71 -9.77
C ALA A 286 -15.02 -16.03 -9.95
N LYS A 287 -15.90 -15.01 -9.88
CA LYS A 287 -17.34 -15.16 -10.15
C LYS A 287 -17.61 -15.70 -11.56
N ALA A 288 -16.97 -15.14 -12.59
CA ALA A 288 -17.14 -15.60 -13.97
C ALA A 288 -16.67 -17.06 -14.17
N LYS A 289 -15.58 -17.47 -13.50
CA LYS A 289 -15.08 -18.86 -13.54
C LYS A 289 -16.05 -19.81 -12.84
N GLU A 290 -16.59 -19.41 -11.69
CA GLU A 290 -17.58 -20.18 -10.95
C GLU A 290 -18.89 -20.35 -11.75
N GLU A 291 -19.39 -19.30 -12.40
CA GLU A 291 -20.56 -19.39 -13.27
C GLU A 291 -20.33 -20.29 -14.48
N ARG A 292 -19.15 -20.22 -15.09
CA ARG A 292 -18.76 -21.14 -16.18
C ARG A 292 -18.72 -22.57 -15.68
N ALA A 293 -18.05 -22.83 -14.56
CA ALA A 293 -17.99 -24.16 -13.95
C ALA A 293 -19.39 -24.70 -13.63
N ARG A 294 -20.29 -23.87 -13.08
CA ARG A 294 -21.68 -24.25 -12.79
C ARG A 294 -22.47 -24.58 -14.07
N ARG A 295 -22.23 -23.85 -15.16
CA ARG A 295 -22.86 -24.13 -16.46
C ARG A 295 -22.34 -25.42 -17.05
N ASP A 296 -21.02 -25.62 -17.03
CA ASP A 296 -20.37 -26.82 -17.56
C ASP A 296 -20.80 -28.06 -16.77
N GLU A 297 -20.90 -27.96 -15.45
CA GLU A 297 -21.41 -29.01 -14.57
C GLU A 297 -22.88 -29.34 -14.89
N ARG A 298 -23.74 -28.33 -15.06
CA ARG A 298 -25.13 -28.57 -15.48
C ARG A 298 -25.21 -29.25 -16.85
N MET A 299 -24.40 -28.82 -17.82
CA MET A 299 -24.36 -29.43 -19.15
C MET A 299 -23.79 -30.84 -19.14
N ARG A 300 -22.86 -31.14 -18.21
CA ARG A 300 -22.33 -32.48 -18.00
C ARG A 300 -23.38 -33.38 -17.39
N GLN A 301 -24.08 -32.93 -16.35
CA GLN A 301 -25.18 -33.66 -15.72
C GLN A 301 -26.34 -33.92 -16.69
N GLN A 302 -26.73 -32.93 -17.50
CA GLN A 302 -27.77 -33.12 -18.52
C GLN A 302 -27.37 -34.15 -19.57
N ARG A 303 -26.14 -34.08 -20.10
CA ARG A 303 -25.63 -35.10 -21.05
C ARG A 303 -25.58 -36.49 -20.42
N ALA A 304 -25.11 -36.59 -19.18
CA ALA A 304 -25.09 -37.86 -18.45
C ALA A 304 -26.51 -38.42 -18.27
N ALA A 305 -27.50 -37.58 -17.94
CA ALA A 305 -28.90 -37.99 -17.80
C ALA A 305 -29.52 -38.40 -19.15
N GLU A 306 -29.29 -37.64 -20.22
CA GLU A 306 -29.76 -38.00 -21.58
C GLU A 306 -29.13 -39.30 -22.09
N GLU A 307 -27.84 -39.51 -21.84
CA GLU A 307 -27.17 -40.77 -22.19
C GLU A 307 -27.70 -41.95 -21.38
N GLN A 308 -28.06 -41.73 -20.11
CA GLN A 308 -28.73 -42.75 -19.30
C GLN A 308 -30.13 -43.04 -19.83
N GLN A 309 -30.94 -42.03 -20.14
CA GLN A 309 -32.28 -42.18 -20.72
C GLN A 309 -32.23 -42.92 -22.06
N LYS A 310 -31.35 -42.52 -22.99
CA LYS A 310 -31.18 -43.21 -24.28
C LYS A 310 -30.82 -44.69 -24.12
N LYS A 311 -30.02 -45.04 -23.10
CA LYS A 311 -29.69 -46.43 -22.81
C LYS A 311 -30.87 -47.19 -22.23
N LEU A 312 -31.72 -46.55 -21.41
CA LEU A 312 -32.96 -47.13 -20.89
C LEU A 312 -33.98 -47.34 -22.02
N ASP A 313 -34.19 -46.33 -22.87
CA ASP A 313 -35.09 -46.42 -24.03
C ASP A 313 -34.65 -47.53 -25.00
N LEU A 314 -33.34 -47.69 -25.21
CA LEU A 314 -32.80 -48.78 -26.04
C LEU A 314 -33.10 -50.14 -25.40
N VAL A 315 -32.93 -50.27 -24.08
CA VAL A 315 -33.29 -51.49 -23.34
C VAL A 315 -34.79 -51.80 -23.46
N GLU A 316 -35.65 -50.79 -23.35
CA GLU A 316 -37.09 -50.95 -23.51
C GLU A 316 -37.46 -51.37 -24.93
N ARG A 317 -36.94 -50.70 -25.95
CA ARG A 317 -37.16 -51.10 -27.36
C ARG A 317 -36.71 -52.52 -27.65
N LEU A 318 -35.53 -52.92 -27.16
CA LEU A 318 -35.02 -54.26 -27.36
C LEU A 318 -35.91 -55.32 -26.69
N ARG A 319 -36.50 -54.98 -25.54
CA ARG A 319 -37.46 -55.84 -24.83
C ARG A 319 -38.79 -55.94 -25.57
N GLU A 320 -39.32 -54.82 -26.07
CA GLU A 320 -40.55 -54.79 -26.87
C GLU A 320 -40.40 -55.58 -28.18
N GLU A 321 -39.29 -55.37 -28.90
CA GLU A 321 -38.98 -56.07 -30.14
C GLU A 321 -38.86 -57.58 -29.91
N ALA A 322 -38.20 -58.01 -28.83
CA ALA A 322 -38.13 -59.42 -28.47
C ALA A 322 -39.46 -60.02 -27.97
N SER A 323 -40.31 -59.22 -27.33
CA SER A 323 -41.64 -59.66 -26.90
C SER A 323 -42.61 -59.85 -28.07
N SER A 324 -42.30 -59.33 -29.26
CA SER A 324 -43.10 -59.56 -30.45
C SER A 324 -43.02 -61.04 -30.87
N PRO A 325 -44.14 -61.71 -31.18
CA PRO A 325 -44.11 -63.10 -31.62
C PRO A 325 -43.24 -63.29 -32.86
N ALA A 326 -42.30 -64.22 -32.80
CA ALA A 326 -41.44 -64.59 -33.92
C ALA A 326 -42.30 -65.12 -35.08
N TYR A 327 -41.85 -64.86 -36.30
CA TYR A 327 -42.56 -65.24 -37.54
C TYR A 327 -43.95 -64.61 -37.72
N GLN A 328 -44.35 -63.61 -36.91
CA GLN A 328 -45.68 -63.00 -37.02
C GLN A 328 -45.91 -62.31 -38.37
N ILE A 329 -44.90 -61.63 -38.90
CA ILE A 329 -44.97 -60.97 -40.23
C ILE A 329 -45.10 -62.04 -41.30
N GLU A 330 -44.31 -63.11 -41.20
CA GLU A 330 -44.28 -64.22 -42.14
C GLU A 330 -45.60 -65.02 -42.12
N ILE A 331 -46.23 -65.19 -40.95
CA ILE A 331 -47.55 -65.80 -40.81
C ILE A 331 -48.62 -64.91 -41.44
N GLN A 332 -48.56 -63.59 -41.22
CA GLN A 332 -49.46 -62.62 -41.85
C GLN A 332 -49.28 -62.58 -43.37
N ASP A 333 -48.04 -62.64 -43.86
CA ASP A 333 -47.72 -62.71 -45.28
C ASP A 333 -48.22 -64.03 -45.89
N CYS A 334 -48.01 -65.17 -45.22
CA CYS A 334 -48.60 -66.44 -45.66
C CYS A 334 -50.14 -66.37 -45.70
N GLN A 335 -50.78 -65.78 -44.70
CA GLN A 335 -52.24 -65.63 -44.66
C GLN A 335 -52.76 -64.71 -45.77
N THR A 336 -52.13 -63.55 -45.96
CA THR A 336 -52.51 -62.60 -47.02
C THR A 336 -52.28 -63.17 -48.42
N LEU A 337 -51.20 -63.94 -48.62
CA LEU A 337 -50.95 -64.65 -49.87
C LEU A 337 -51.93 -65.80 -50.09
N VAL A 338 -52.26 -66.59 -49.06
CA VAL A 338 -53.29 -67.63 -49.16
C VAL A 338 -54.64 -66.99 -49.51
N ASP A 339 -54.99 -65.86 -48.91
CA ASP A 339 -56.23 -65.14 -49.21
C ASP A 339 -56.21 -64.55 -50.63
N ALA A 340 -55.06 -64.02 -51.09
CA ALA A 340 -54.89 -63.49 -52.44
C ALA A 340 -54.95 -64.58 -53.53
N PHE A 341 -54.38 -65.76 -53.28
CA PHE A 341 -54.39 -66.88 -54.22
C PHE A 341 -55.68 -67.71 -54.17
N SER A 342 -56.34 -67.81 -53.00
CA SER A 342 -57.61 -68.53 -52.84
C SER A 342 -58.83 -67.77 -53.37
N LYS A 343 -58.80 -66.44 -53.34
CA LYS A 343 -59.84 -65.60 -53.97
C LYS A 343 -59.74 -65.56 -55.50
N GLY A 344 -58.75 -66.26 -56.08
CA GLY A 344 -58.41 -66.19 -57.48
C GLY A 344 -57.81 -64.82 -57.81
N THR A 345 -56.94 -64.74 -58.80
CA THR A 345 -56.38 -63.46 -59.26
C THR A 345 -57.46 -62.61 -59.95
N THR A 346 -58.44 -62.11 -59.21
CA THR A 346 -59.10 -60.85 -59.52
C THR A 346 -58.27 -59.79 -58.85
N SER A 347 -57.58 -59.01 -59.67
CA SER A 347 -56.95 -57.77 -59.28
C SER A 347 -58.03 -56.80 -58.80
N GLU A 348 -58.48 -56.96 -57.56
CA GLU A 348 -59.10 -55.93 -56.74
C GLU A 348 -58.47 -56.02 -55.36
N VAL A 349 -57.22 -55.56 -55.28
CA VAL A 349 -56.89 -54.71 -54.14
C VAL A 349 -57.86 -53.53 -54.29
N PRO A 350 -58.72 -53.22 -53.30
CA PRO A 350 -59.43 -51.96 -53.36
C PRO A 350 -58.35 -50.89 -53.44
N ALA A 351 -58.24 -50.27 -54.61
CA ALA A 351 -57.60 -49.00 -54.75
C ALA A 351 -58.34 -48.08 -53.78
N VAL A 352 -57.76 -47.84 -52.61
CA VAL A 352 -58.10 -46.68 -51.80
C VAL A 352 -57.46 -45.47 -52.49
N THR A 353 -57.85 -45.23 -53.74
CA THR A 353 -57.80 -43.94 -54.40
C THR A 353 -59.23 -43.42 -54.43
N SER A 354 -59.72 -43.01 -53.26
CA SER A 354 -60.50 -41.79 -53.22
C SER A 354 -59.56 -40.71 -52.69
N ALA A 355 -59.01 -39.92 -53.61
CA ALA A 355 -58.92 -38.50 -53.35
C ALA A 355 -60.34 -38.02 -52.99
N ALA A 356 -60.69 -38.13 -51.72
CA ALA A 356 -61.47 -37.09 -51.10
C ALA A 356 -60.43 -36.09 -50.62
N GLU A 357 -60.23 -35.04 -51.41
CA GLU A 357 -59.93 -33.74 -50.84
C GLU A 357 -60.93 -33.51 -49.69
N GLN A 358 -60.51 -33.83 -48.48
CA GLN A 358 -61.06 -33.18 -47.32
C GLN A 358 -60.61 -31.73 -47.44
N LYS A 359 -61.46 -30.96 -48.11
CA LYS A 359 -61.63 -29.54 -47.87
C LYS A 359 -61.47 -29.32 -46.37
N LYS A 360 -60.59 -28.40 -46.02
CA LYS A 360 -60.48 -27.83 -44.68
C LYS A 360 -61.90 -27.57 -44.17
N ALA A 361 -62.37 -28.43 -43.27
CA ALA A 361 -63.41 -28.03 -42.35
C ALA A 361 -62.68 -27.15 -41.34
N ASP A 362 -63.03 -25.86 -41.32
CA ASP A 362 -62.70 -24.98 -40.21
C ASP A 362 -63.13 -25.70 -38.93
N LEU A 363 -62.14 -26.15 -38.16
CA LEU A 363 -62.36 -26.51 -36.78
C LEU A 363 -62.63 -25.20 -36.04
N THR A 364 -63.91 -24.97 -35.77
CA THR A 364 -64.38 -23.96 -34.83
C THR A 364 -63.73 -24.23 -33.47
N GLY A 365 -62.74 -23.42 -33.10
CA GLY A 365 -62.16 -23.44 -31.75
C GLY A 365 -60.64 -23.44 -31.61
N VAL A 366 -59.85 -23.24 -32.68
CA VAL A 366 -58.40 -22.96 -32.55
C VAL A 366 -58.13 -21.52 -33.00
N PRO A 367 -57.52 -20.65 -32.16
CA PRO A 367 -57.27 -19.27 -32.52
C PRO A 367 -56.26 -19.16 -33.66
N GLN A 368 -56.67 -18.50 -34.73
CA GLN A 368 -55.86 -18.14 -35.87
C GLN A 368 -54.70 -17.25 -35.39
N LEU A 369 -53.45 -17.68 -35.64
CA LEU A 369 -52.26 -16.90 -35.32
C LEU A 369 -52.20 -15.67 -36.22
N ASP A 370 -52.55 -14.52 -35.67
CA ASP A 370 -52.32 -13.21 -36.26
C ASP A 370 -50.82 -13.00 -36.48
N ILE A 371 -50.41 -13.06 -37.74
CA ILE A 371 -49.10 -12.59 -38.18
C ILE A 371 -49.10 -11.08 -37.93
N ARG A 372 -48.44 -10.65 -36.85
CA ARG A 372 -48.20 -9.25 -36.54
C ARG A 372 -47.61 -8.56 -37.77
N LYS A 373 -48.38 -7.63 -38.35
CA LYS A 373 -47.84 -6.59 -39.23
C LYS A 373 -46.81 -5.82 -38.42
N VAL A 374 -45.53 -6.05 -38.69
CA VAL A 374 -44.46 -5.18 -38.21
C VAL A 374 -44.50 -3.94 -39.08
N GLU A 375 -44.94 -2.83 -38.47
CA GLU A 375 -44.83 -1.50 -39.02
C GLU A 375 -43.33 -1.17 -39.14
N ALA A 376 -42.87 -0.92 -40.36
CA ALA A 376 -41.48 -0.58 -40.63
C ALA A 376 -41.24 0.91 -40.33
N PRO A 377 -40.36 1.28 -39.39
CA PRO A 377 -39.91 2.66 -39.28
C PRO A 377 -38.96 3.01 -40.44
N ALA A 378 -39.21 4.16 -41.04
CA ALA A 378 -38.41 4.76 -42.09
C ALA A 378 -37.02 5.15 -41.57
N ASP A 379 -36.05 4.24 -41.64
CA ASP A 379 -34.63 4.51 -41.88
C ASP A 379 -33.79 3.22 -41.70
N MET A 380 -33.82 2.32 -42.68
CA MET A 380 -32.79 1.29 -42.75
C MET A 380 -32.45 0.89 -44.19
N VAL A 381 -31.22 1.23 -44.58
CA VAL A 381 -30.61 0.96 -45.88
C VAL A 381 -30.31 -0.53 -46.03
N VAL A 382 -30.99 -1.18 -46.96
CA VAL A 382 -30.70 -2.56 -47.40
C VAL A 382 -29.40 -2.56 -48.21
N ARG A 383 -28.31 -3.05 -47.62
CA ARG A 383 -27.02 -3.20 -48.28
C ARG A 383 -27.03 -4.48 -49.13
N LYS A 384 -27.10 -4.34 -50.46
CA LYS A 384 -26.85 -5.42 -51.43
C LYS A 384 -25.44 -6.00 -51.21
N LYS A 385 -25.33 -7.28 -50.83
CA LYS A 385 -24.08 -8.04 -50.93
C LYS A 385 -24.06 -8.82 -52.24
N LYS A 386 -23.41 -8.23 -53.25
CA LYS A 386 -22.89 -8.92 -54.44
C LYS A 386 -21.39 -8.67 -54.44
N GLY A 387 -20.59 -9.73 -54.41
CA GLY A 387 -19.14 -9.66 -54.60
C GLY A 387 -18.34 -10.57 -53.68
N GLU A 388 -17.62 -11.49 -54.33
CA GLU A 388 -16.41 -12.20 -53.89
C GLU A 388 -16.52 -13.21 -52.74
N GLU A 389 -16.70 -14.46 -53.15
CA GLU A 389 -15.91 -15.58 -52.65
C GLU A 389 -14.43 -15.33 -53.00
N GLU A 390 -13.52 -15.41 -52.02
CA GLU A 390 -12.19 -15.98 -52.19
C GLU A 390 -11.67 -16.57 -50.86
N SER A 391 -11.41 -17.89 -50.90
CA SER A 391 -10.15 -18.49 -50.43
C SER A 391 -9.93 -18.75 -48.93
N TYR A 392 -10.61 -19.75 -48.34
CA TYR A 392 -10.01 -20.53 -47.25
C TYR A 392 -10.58 -21.95 -47.10
N PHE A 393 -10.50 -22.81 -48.13
CA PHE A 393 -10.33 -24.26 -47.93
C PHE A 393 -10.00 -24.98 -49.25
N VAL A 394 -8.72 -25.15 -49.57
CA VAL A 394 -8.26 -26.09 -50.60
C VAL A 394 -7.04 -26.84 -50.08
N ALA A 395 -7.20 -28.13 -49.82
CA ALA A 395 -6.12 -29.11 -49.85
C ALA A 395 -6.67 -30.50 -50.25
N GLY A 396 -6.16 -31.02 -51.37
CA GLY A 396 -6.19 -32.44 -51.78
C GLY A 396 -7.46 -32.87 -52.51
N LYS A 397 -7.64 -32.75 -53.84
CA LYS A 397 -6.82 -33.19 -55.01
C LYS A 397 -6.80 -34.71 -55.20
N GLY A 398 -7.68 -35.19 -56.09
CA GLY A 398 -7.55 -36.50 -56.77
C GLY A 398 -8.88 -37.07 -57.31
N LYS A 399 -9.07 -37.52 -58.55
CA LYS A 399 -8.66 -37.12 -59.91
C LYS A 399 -9.49 -37.99 -60.89
N LYS A 400 -10.16 -37.33 -61.86
CA LYS A 400 -10.56 -37.76 -63.23
C LYS A 400 -11.38 -39.06 -63.44
N SER A 401 -12.54 -38.90 -64.10
CA SER A 401 -12.77 -39.25 -65.53
C SER A 401 -14.17 -38.78 -65.95
N LYS A 402 -14.34 -37.71 -66.75
CA LYS A 402 -14.40 -37.64 -68.24
C LYS A 402 -15.69 -38.29 -68.78
N LYS A 403 -16.75 -37.51 -69.05
CA LYS A 403 -17.07 -36.70 -70.26
C LYS A 403 -18.06 -37.44 -71.16
N GLY A 404 -19.21 -36.80 -71.40
CA GLY A 404 -20.14 -37.16 -72.47
C GLY A 404 -21.34 -36.21 -72.43
N THR A 405 -21.51 -35.41 -73.47
CA THR A 405 -22.44 -34.28 -73.57
C THR A 405 -23.37 -34.51 -74.76
N LYS A 406 -24.62 -34.02 -74.65
CA LYS A 406 -25.60 -33.71 -75.72
C LYS A 406 -26.28 -34.93 -76.36
N ALA A 407 -27.52 -34.88 -76.88
CA ALA A 407 -28.65 -33.94 -76.84
C ALA A 407 -29.82 -34.64 -77.57
N ASN A 408 -31.04 -34.14 -77.34
CA ASN A 408 -32.24 -34.15 -78.20
C ASN A 408 -32.69 -35.44 -78.91
N GLY A 409 -33.92 -35.85 -78.59
CA GLY A 409 -35.08 -35.36 -79.32
C GLY A 409 -35.46 -36.04 -80.64
N HIS A 410 -36.54 -36.82 -80.56
CA HIS A 410 -37.63 -36.96 -81.55
C HIS A 410 -37.32 -37.60 -82.92
N ASN A 411 -37.82 -38.82 -83.14
CA ASN A 411 -38.99 -39.08 -84.00
C ASN A 411 -39.08 -40.56 -84.38
N SER A 412 -40.27 -41.12 -84.18
CA SER A 412 -40.72 -42.37 -84.79
C SER A 412 -40.68 -42.27 -86.33
N PRO A 413 -40.52 -43.39 -87.05
CA PRO A 413 -41.71 -43.94 -87.67
C PRO A 413 -41.77 -45.49 -87.65
N ALA A 414 -42.91 -45.94 -88.12
CA ALA A 414 -43.54 -47.23 -87.90
C ALA A 414 -42.94 -48.44 -88.63
N LEU A 415 -43.50 -49.58 -88.22
CA LEU A 415 -43.76 -50.81 -88.96
C LEU A 415 -42.69 -51.91 -88.86
N THR A 416 -42.99 -52.94 -88.06
CA THR A 416 -43.38 -54.28 -88.58
C THR A 416 -43.65 -55.22 -87.40
N THR A 417 -44.77 -55.92 -87.46
CA THR A 417 -45.11 -57.10 -86.66
C THR A 417 -44.13 -58.25 -87.00
N PRO A 418 -43.93 -59.24 -86.11
CA PRO A 418 -44.89 -60.34 -86.08
C PRO A 418 -45.29 -60.76 -84.66
N SER A 419 -46.57 -61.15 -84.60
CA SER A 419 -47.23 -61.94 -83.57
C SER A 419 -46.39 -63.15 -83.11
N SER A 420 -46.28 -63.35 -81.80
CA SER A 420 -46.48 -64.69 -81.23
C SER A 420 -46.94 -64.59 -79.77
N SER A 421 -48.06 -65.26 -79.51
CA SER A 421 -48.76 -65.41 -78.26
C SER A 421 -48.00 -66.28 -77.25
N THR A 422 -47.74 -65.75 -76.06
CA THR A 422 -47.65 -66.56 -74.84
C THR A 422 -48.35 -65.80 -73.70
N SER A 423 -49.40 -66.39 -73.17
CA SER A 423 -50.21 -65.90 -72.05
C SER A 423 -49.37 -65.79 -70.77
N HIS A 424 -48.91 -64.60 -70.41
CA HIS A 424 -48.18 -64.36 -69.16
C HIS A 424 -49.15 -64.12 -68.00
N PHE A 425 -49.05 -64.91 -66.94
CA PHE A 425 -49.83 -64.76 -65.71
C PHE A 425 -49.31 -63.55 -64.91
N HIS A 426 -50.17 -62.56 -64.65
CA HIS A 426 -49.76 -61.30 -64.02
C HIS A 426 -49.95 -61.36 -62.49
N ILE A 427 -48.85 -61.53 -61.77
CA ILE A 427 -48.79 -61.51 -60.31
C ILE A 427 -48.25 -60.13 -59.87
N PRO A 428 -48.89 -59.42 -58.93
CA PRO A 428 -48.40 -58.13 -58.48
C PRO A 428 -47.02 -58.27 -57.79
N LEU A 429 -46.08 -57.39 -58.15
CA LEU A 429 -44.71 -57.38 -57.64
C LEU A 429 -44.56 -57.55 -56.11
N PRO A 430 -45.38 -56.93 -55.22
CA PRO A 430 -45.28 -57.19 -53.78
C PRO A 430 -45.52 -58.66 -53.40
N THR A 431 -46.45 -59.34 -54.08
CA THR A 431 -46.71 -60.77 -53.83
C THR A 431 -45.58 -61.67 -54.35
N LEU A 432 -44.87 -61.26 -55.40
CA LEU A 432 -43.66 -61.96 -55.85
C LEU A 432 -42.52 -61.81 -54.85
N THR A 433 -42.31 -60.61 -54.30
CA THR A 433 -41.29 -60.38 -53.26
C THR A 433 -41.60 -61.17 -52.00
N ALA A 434 -42.86 -61.25 -51.59
CA ALA A 434 -43.30 -62.02 -50.42
C ALA A 434 -43.20 -63.55 -50.65
N LEU A 435 -43.52 -64.05 -51.85
CA LEU A 435 -43.29 -65.47 -52.19
C LEU A 435 -41.80 -65.83 -52.19
N LEU A 436 -40.95 -64.92 -52.68
CA LEU A 436 -39.51 -65.10 -52.71
C LEU A 436 -38.91 -65.04 -51.29
N SER A 437 -39.36 -64.14 -50.42
CA SER A 437 -38.93 -64.09 -49.01
C SER A 437 -39.31 -65.37 -48.26
N LEU A 438 -40.49 -65.91 -48.55
CA LEU A 438 -40.96 -67.20 -48.04
C LEU A 438 -40.35 -68.40 -48.78
N SER A 439 -39.46 -68.18 -49.76
CA SER A 439 -38.79 -69.21 -50.57
C SER A 439 -39.76 -70.21 -51.23
N ILE A 440 -40.89 -69.74 -51.74
CA ILE A 440 -41.85 -70.52 -52.53
C ILE A 440 -41.74 -70.07 -53.98
N PRO A 441 -41.57 -71.00 -54.95
CA PRO A 441 -41.50 -70.63 -56.36
C PRO A 441 -42.82 -69.99 -56.83
N PRO A 442 -42.77 -68.90 -57.61
CA PRO A 442 -43.98 -68.27 -58.12
C PRO A 442 -44.71 -69.21 -59.08
N PRO A 443 -46.06 -69.26 -59.07
CA PRO A 443 -46.80 -70.10 -59.99
C PRO A 443 -46.62 -69.58 -61.43
N SER A 444 -46.16 -70.46 -62.32
CA SER A 444 -45.91 -70.15 -63.73
C SER A 444 -47.18 -70.28 -64.59
N SER A 445 -48.19 -71.01 -64.09
CA SER A 445 -49.52 -71.16 -64.70
C SER A 445 -50.63 -71.19 -63.64
N LYS A 446 -51.88 -70.96 -64.06
CA LYS A 446 -53.07 -71.01 -63.19
C LYS A 446 -53.26 -72.37 -62.50
N ASP A 447 -52.75 -73.44 -63.11
CA ASP A 447 -52.85 -74.81 -62.59
C ASP A 447 -51.92 -75.04 -61.38
N GLU A 448 -50.92 -74.18 -61.17
CA GLU A 448 -49.95 -74.28 -60.07
C GLU A 448 -50.37 -73.48 -58.82
N ILE A 449 -51.44 -72.68 -58.92
CA ILE A 449 -52.01 -71.93 -57.79
C ILE A 449 -52.40 -72.85 -56.60
N PRO A 450 -53.11 -73.99 -56.78
CA PRO A 450 -53.46 -74.86 -55.65
C PRO A 450 -52.23 -75.43 -54.95
N ARG A 451 -51.18 -75.79 -55.71
CA ARG A 451 -49.90 -76.24 -55.16
C ARG A 451 -49.23 -75.16 -54.31
N VAL A 452 -49.19 -73.91 -54.81
CA VAL A 452 -48.63 -72.78 -54.06
C VAL A 452 -49.44 -72.46 -52.80
N VAL A 453 -50.77 -72.63 -52.82
CA VAL A 453 -51.63 -72.46 -51.63
C VAL A 453 -51.37 -73.55 -50.58
N GLU A 454 -51.13 -74.80 -50.98
CA GLU A 454 -50.74 -75.88 -50.07
C GLU A 454 -49.33 -75.66 -49.51
N ASP A 455 -48.38 -75.26 -50.34
CA ASP A 455 -47.03 -74.89 -49.93
C ASP A 455 -47.04 -73.71 -48.95
N LEU A 456 -47.91 -72.71 -49.15
CA LEU A 456 -48.09 -71.59 -48.21
C LEU A 456 -48.74 -72.03 -46.89
N LYS A 457 -49.74 -72.93 -46.92
CA LYS A 457 -50.38 -73.46 -45.71
C LYS A 457 -49.45 -74.34 -44.89
N THR A 458 -48.64 -75.17 -45.55
CA THR A 458 -47.64 -76.01 -44.87
C THR A 458 -46.54 -75.16 -44.23
N LYS A 459 -46.05 -74.11 -44.91
CA LYS A 459 -45.11 -73.17 -44.31
C LYS A 459 -45.74 -72.35 -43.19
N LYS A 460 -46.99 -71.93 -43.31
CA LYS A 460 -47.72 -71.26 -42.23
C LYS A 460 -47.79 -72.12 -40.96
N ALA A 461 -48.19 -73.39 -41.10
CA ALA A 461 -48.23 -74.33 -39.98
C ALA A 461 -46.84 -74.58 -39.36
N TRP A 462 -45.79 -74.60 -40.19
CA TRP A 462 -44.41 -74.69 -39.72
C TRP A 462 -44.01 -73.44 -38.92
N PHE A 463 -44.35 -72.23 -39.39
CA PHE A 463 -44.08 -70.99 -38.68
C PHE A 463 -44.85 -70.90 -37.36
N GLU A 464 -46.11 -71.32 -37.31
CA GLU A 464 -46.92 -71.37 -36.08
C GLU A 464 -46.34 -72.37 -35.06
N ALA A 465 -45.91 -73.56 -35.50
CA ALA A 465 -45.28 -74.56 -34.63
C ALA A 465 -43.92 -74.11 -34.08
N ASN A 466 -43.13 -73.40 -34.90
CA ASN A 466 -41.79 -72.94 -34.53
C ASN A 466 -41.79 -71.55 -33.87
N GLN A 467 -42.93 -70.84 -33.86
CA GLN A 467 -43.09 -69.51 -33.30
C GLN A 467 -42.74 -69.47 -31.80
N GLU A 468 -43.23 -70.42 -31.00
CA GLU A 468 -42.95 -70.46 -29.56
C GLU A 468 -41.47 -70.72 -29.21
N LEU A 469 -40.76 -71.50 -30.04
CA LEU A 469 -39.35 -71.80 -29.80
C LEU A 469 -38.48 -70.62 -30.22
N ALA A 470 -38.73 -70.07 -31.42
CA ALA A 470 -38.01 -68.92 -31.92
C ALA A 470 -38.28 -67.63 -31.11
N THR A 471 -39.48 -67.47 -30.54
CA THR A 471 -39.76 -66.37 -29.58
C THR A 471 -38.93 -66.53 -28.31
N LYS A 472 -38.90 -67.72 -27.70
CA LYS A 472 -38.11 -67.96 -26.47
C LYS A 472 -36.62 -67.73 -26.71
N GLU A 473 -36.10 -68.13 -27.87
CA GLU A 473 -34.71 -67.87 -28.26
C GLU A 473 -34.45 -66.37 -28.44
N LYS A 474 -35.30 -65.64 -29.18
CA LYS A 474 -35.18 -64.17 -29.35
C LYS A 474 -35.29 -63.41 -28.02
N VAL A 475 -36.20 -63.84 -27.13
CA VAL A 475 -36.33 -63.27 -25.78
C VAL A 475 -35.08 -63.55 -24.95
N ALA A 476 -34.52 -64.77 -25.01
CA ALA A 476 -33.29 -65.09 -24.30
C ALA A 476 -32.09 -64.28 -24.82
N GLU A 477 -31.93 -64.17 -26.14
CA GLU A 477 -30.89 -63.33 -26.75
C GLU A 477 -31.03 -61.86 -26.34
N ALA A 478 -32.24 -61.31 -26.44
CA ALA A 478 -32.50 -59.94 -26.00
C ALA A 478 -32.27 -59.74 -24.51
N GLU A 479 -32.64 -60.69 -23.64
CA GLU A 479 -32.34 -60.61 -22.21
C GLU A 479 -30.84 -60.62 -21.92
N THR A 480 -30.04 -61.39 -22.66
CA THR A 480 -28.58 -61.37 -22.51
C THR A 480 -27.99 -60.03 -22.91
N GLU A 481 -28.51 -59.44 -23.99
CA GLU A 481 -28.07 -58.15 -24.49
C GLU A 481 -28.53 -56.99 -23.59
N ILE A 482 -29.75 -57.05 -23.05
CA ILE A 482 -30.25 -56.15 -22.01
C ILE A 482 -29.36 -56.24 -20.76
N LYS A 483 -29.01 -57.44 -20.29
CA LYS A 483 -28.08 -57.61 -19.16
C LYS A 483 -26.72 -57.00 -19.45
N ARG A 484 -26.21 -57.10 -20.68
CA ARG A 484 -24.96 -56.45 -21.13
C ARG A 484 -25.06 -54.93 -21.08
N ILE A 485 -26.13 -54.36 -21.61
CA ILE A 485 -26.38 -52.92 -21.63
C ILE A 485 -26.58 -52.38 -20.21
N LEU A 486 -27.40 -53.03 -19.37
CA LEU A 486 -27.59 -52.64 -17.97
C LEU A 486 -26.31 -52.75 -17.13
N LYS A 487 -25.48 -53.77 -17.37
CA LYS A 487 -24.15 -53.87 -16.75
C LYS A 487 -23.24 -52.71 -17.19
N SER A 488 -23.32 -52.27 -18.44
CA SER A 488 -22.59 -51.11 -18.94
C SER A 488 -23.09 -49.79 -18.30
N VAL A 489 -24.41 -49.64 -18.12
CA VAL A 489 -25.01 -48.50 -17.42
C VAL A 489 -24.57 -48.47 -15.97
N ARG A 490 -24.67 -49.60 -15.25
CA ARG A 490 -24.26 -49.72 -13.84
C ARG A 490 -22.77 -49.42 -13.65
N LYS A 491 -21.92 -49.83 -14.59
CA LYS A 491 -20.48 -49.55 -14.56
C LYS A 491 -20.20 -48.06 -14.73
N VAL A 492 -20.88 -47.39 -15.67
CA VAL A 492 -20.74 -45.94 -15.91
C VAL A 492 -21.26 -45.12 -14.72
N THR A 493 -22.39 -45.50 -14.12
CA THR A 493 -22.92 -44.83 -12.92
C THR A 493 -22.03 -45.01 -11.70
N SER A 494 -21.30 -46.13 -11.57
CA SER A 494 -20.35 -46.35 -10.47
C SER A 494 -19.02 -45.63 -10.64
N SER A 495 -18.63 -45.31 -11.87
CA SER A 495 -17.37 -44.58 -12.15
C SER A 495 -17.51 -43.06 -12.15
N ASP A 496 -18.72 -42.53 -12.35
CA ASP A 496 -18.99 -41.08 -12.42
C ASP A 496 -19.66 -40.52 -11.14
N ALA A 497 -19.95 -41.39 -10.15
CA ALA A 497 -20.49 -41.03 -8.83
C ALA A 497 -19.43 -41.00 -7.70
N ALA A 498 -18.15 -41.21 -8.02
CA ALA A 498 -17.06 -40.91 -7.09
C ALA A 498 -16.79 -39.39 -7.15
N PRO A 499 -16.95 -38.62 -6.06
CA PRO A 499 -16.59 -37.21 -6.03
C PRO A 499 -15.12 -37.06 -6.41
N PRO A 500 -14.73 -36.08 -7.26
CA PRO A 500 -13.31 -35.88 -7.53
C PRO A 500 -12.62 -35.55 -6.20
N GLU A 501 -11.64 -36.38 -5.84
CA GLU A 501 -10.68 -36.09 -4.79
C GLU A 501 -10.16 -34.67 -5.00
N ARG A 502 -10.46 -33.82 -4.01
CA ARG A 502 -9.94 -32.48 -3.90
C ARG A 502 -8.46 -32.63 -3.59
N ASP A 503 -7.62 -32.60 -4.62
CA ASP A 503 -6.17 -32.46 -4.50
C ASP A 503 -5.86 -31.15 -3.76
N GLY A 504 -5.76 -31.26 -2.44
CA GLY A 504 -5.36 -30.24 -1.50
C GLY A 504 -4.16 -30.75 -0.75
N GLU A 505 -2.99 -30.49 -1.31
CA GLU A 505 -1.69 -30.60 -0.67
C GLU A 505 -1.72 -29.78 0.64
N VAL A 506 -1.69 -30.45 1.78
CA VAL A 506 -1.40 -29.84 3.08
C VAL A 506 -0.09 -30.46 3.57
N PRO A 507 0.97 -29.64 3.79
CA PRO A 507 2.25 -30.13 4.26
C PRO A 507 2.18 -30.57 5.73
N ALA A 508 3.09 -31.49 6.05
CA ALA A 508 3.24 -32.17 7.32
C ALA A 508 3.16 -31.26 8.57
N ALA A 509 2.44 -31.77 9.57
CA ALA A 509 2.41 -31.25 10.93
C ALA A 509 3.72 -31.53 11.69
N PRO A 510 4.14 -30.66 12.62
CA PRO A 510 4.89 -31.05 13.80
C PRO A 510 4.00 -31.12 15.06
N ALA A 511 4.45 -31.92 16.02
CA ALA A 511 3.72 -32.50 17.16
C ALA A 511 3.44 -31.58 18.37
N ASP A 512 2.34 -31.92 19.07
CA ASP A 512 1.96 -31.81 20.50
C ASP A 512 1.97 -30.45 21.24
N PRO A 513 1.24 -30.25 22.37
CA PRO A 513 0.29 -31.13 23.10
C PRO A 513 -1.10 -30.49 23.41
N ALA A 514 -1.99 -31.28 24.01
CA ALA A 514 -3.37 -30.97 24.44
C ALA A 514 -3.55 -29.74 25.36
N PRO A 515 -4.74 -29.09 25.30
CA PRO A 515 -5.43 -28.76 26.55
C PRO A 515 -6.97 -28.94 26.52
N GLU A 516 -7.46 -29.25 27.72
CA GLU A 516 -8.82 -29.21 28.31
C GLU A 516 -9.91 -28.35 27.64
N LEU A 517 -11.11 -28.94 27.59
CA LEU A 517 -12.40 -28.31 27.27
C LEU A 517 -12.89 -27.41 28.42
N PRO A 518 -13.45 -26.22 28.15
CA PRO A 518 -14.16 -25.45 29.15
C PRO A 518 -15.65 -25.86 29.22
N GLU A 519 -16.11 -26.01 30.46
CA GLU A 519 -17.46 -26.35 30.89
C GLU A 519 -18.48 -25.26 30.52
N TRP A 520 -19.73 -25.70 30.27
CA TRP A 520 -20.89 -24.84 30.09
C TRP A 520 -21.34 -24.25 31.45
N PRO A 521 -21.73 -22.97 31.52
CA PRO A 521 -22.19 -22.38 32.78
C PRO A 521 -23.67 -22.72 33.06
N ASP A 522 -23.88 -23.28 34.25
CA ASP A 522 -25.19 -23.54 34.86
C ASP A 522 -25.94 -22.26 35.23
N ASP A 523 -27.27 -22.38 35.11
CA ASP A 523 -28.30 -21.42 35.46
C ASP A 523 -28.48 -21.28 37.00
N THR A 524 -28.40 -20.03 37.49
CA THR A 524 -29.14 -19.44 38.66
C THR A 524 -28.81 -19.94 40.09
N PRO A 525 -29.27 -19.27 41.20
CA PRO A 525 -29.97 -17.97 41.37
C PRO A 525 -29.29 -17.05 42.45
N VAL A 526 -30.03 -16.05 42.97
CA VAL A 526 -29.78 -15.12 44.13
C VAL A 526 -29.61 -13.67 43.61
N GLU A 527 -30.46 -12.67 43.90
CA GLU A 527 -31.31 -12.39 45.07
C GLU A 527 -32.29 -11.21 44.77
N TRP A 528 -33.41 -11.16 45.52
CA TRP A 528 -34.50 -10.15 45.63
C TRP A 528 -35.72 -10.27 44.71
#